data_AF-A0A937P504-F1
#
_entry.id   AF-A0A937P504-F1
#
_cell.length_a   1.000
_cell.length_b   1.000
_cell.length_c   1.000
_cell.angle_alpha   90.00
_cell.angle_beta   90.00
_cell.angle_gamma   90.00
#
_symmetry.space_group_name_H-M   'P 1'
#
loop_
_entity.id
_entity.type
_entity.pdbx_description
1 polymer ?
#
loop_
_entity_poly.entity_id
_entity_poly.type
_entity_poly.pdbx_seq_one_letter_code
_entity_poly.pdbx_strand_id
1 'polypeptide(L)'
;MIEDIRNYLDSPTDYFTGVSLYERYGHSQSLKRLLRVGGDTPSNSETLAYELSKLAALPPVKSIPASKKPSPPPLVQKVDVQIRLENSPEADQCRHDVVSKLKIRDHLHASLSLVRSEQERCQAALQILVLSDQIDEGYTRLDHFNTHGILPAEKDNIVPGSTGELTPFQLFQRQKTLRTYVSRYERLIKTSKSLKTIAKNRENLVKYQIELDEINRLINESVQT
;
A
#
# COMPACT_ATOMS: atom_id res chain seq x y z
N MET A 1 -19.33 -2.73 -44.54
CA MET A 1 -18.73 -1.86 -43.48
C MET A 1 -19.24 -2.23 -42.10
N ILE A 2 -20.52 -2.00 -41.81
CA ILE A 2 -21.16 -2.54 -40.60
C ILE A 2 -21.44 -4.04 -40.78
N GLU A 3 -21.67 -4.52 -42.01
CA GLU A 3 -21.88 -5.95 -42.27
C GLU A 3 -20.68 -6.81 -41.86
N ASP A 4 -19.45 -6.32 -42.01
CA ASP A 4 -18.24 -7.09 -41.67
C ASP A 4 -18.16 -7.38 -40.17
N ILE A 5 -18.57 -6.40 -39.35
CA ILE A 5 -18.67 -6.54 -37.89
C ILE A 5 -19.82 -7.49 -37.52
N ARG A 6 -20.96 -7.42 -38.21
CA ARG A 6 -22.10 -8.31 -37.95
C ARG A 6 -21.77 -9.76 -38.30
N ASN A 7 -21.18 -10.00 -39.45
CA ASN A 7 -20.74 -11.33 -39.88
C ASN A 7 -19.74 -11.94 -38.88
N TYR A 8 -18.85 -11.13 -38.33
CA TYR A 8 -17.93 -11.57 -37.28
C TYR A 8 -18.66 -11.90 -35.96
N LEU A 9 -19.63 -11.10 -35.55
CA LEU A 9 -20.39 -11.34 -34.31
C LEU A 9 -21.32 -12.56 -34.40
N ASP A 10 -21.86 -12.86 -35.58
CA ASP A 10 -22.72 -14.03 -35.80
C ASP A 10 -21.91 -15.34 -35.83
N SER A 11 -20.63 -15.29 -36.22
CA SER A 11 -19.72 -16.43 -36.24
C SER A 11 -18.30 -16.01 -35.87
N PRO A 12 -17.99 -15.86 -34.56
CA PRO A 12 -16.66 -15.45 -34.12
C PRO A 12 -15.64 -16.54 -34.45
N THR A 13 -14.84 -16.31 -35.48
CA THR A 13 -13.84 -17.27 -35.99
C THR A 13 -12.49 -17.10 -35.33
N ASP A 14 -11.92 -15.90 -35.39
CA ASP A 14 -10.54 -15.61 -34.97
C ASP A 14 -10.46 -14.25 -34.26
N TYR A 15 -9.90 -14.26 -33.04
CA TYR A 15 -9.73 -13.08 -32.20
C TYR A 15 -8.97 -11.96 -32.95
N PHE A 16 -7.91 -12.28 -33.68
CA PHE A 16 -7.10 -11.27 -34.38
C PHE A 16 -7.85 -10.61 -35.53
N THR A 17 -8.76 -11.35 -36.16
CA THR A 17 -9.70 -10.80 -37.15
C THR A 17 -10.63 -9.77 -36.49
N GLY A 18 -11.17 -10.07 -35.31
CA GLY A 18 -11.96 -9.11 -34.53
C GLY A 18 -11.17 -7.89 -34.08
N VAL A 19 -9.92 -8.06 -33.63
CA VAL A 19 -9.02 -6.95 -33.29
C VAL A 19 -8.76 -6.06 -34.50
N SER A 20 -8.55 -6.65 -35.69
CA SER A 20 -8.35 -5.89 -36.93
C SER A 20 -9.60 -5.07 -37.30
N LEU A 21 -10.80 -5.61 -37.08
CA LEU A 21 -12.05 -4.86 -37.24
C LEU A 21 -12.14 -3.71 -36.24
N TYR A 22 -11.79 -3.93 -34.98
CA TYR A 22 -11.81 -2.89 -33.96
C TYR A 22 -10.72 -1.83 -34.17
N GLU A 23 -9.55 -2.18 -34.71
CA GLU A 23 -8.51 -1.21 -35.05
C GLU A 23 -8.98 -0.26 -36.16
N ARG A 24 -9.75 -0.77 -37.13
CA ARG A 24 -10.31 0.03 -38.23
C ARG A 24 -11.46 0.93 -37.79
N TYR A 25 -12.38 0.44 -36.96
CA TYR A 25 -13.65 1.13 -36.67
C TYR A 25 -13.78 1.66 -35.23
N GLY A 26 -12.94 1.21 -34.30
CA GLY A 26 -12.96 1.61 -32.90
C GLY A 26 -12.36 2.99 -32.65
N HIS A 27 -12.84 3.67 -31.60
CA HIS A 27 -12.43 5.03 -31.25
C HIS A 27 -11.35 5.07 -30.15
N SER A 28 -11.28 4.05 -29.29
CA SER A 28 -10.38 4.04 -28.13
C SER A 28 -8.98 3.53 -28.48
N GLN A 29 -7.99 4.43 -28.51
CA GLN A 29 -6.58 4.06 -28.76
C GLN A 29 -5.99 3.17 -27.66
N SER A 30 -6.37 3.42 -26.40
CA SER A 30 -5.95 2.60 -25.26
C SER A 30 -6.45 1.17 -25.40
N LEU A 31 -7.70 1.00 -25.86
CA LEU A 31 -8.29 -0.32 -26.03
C LEU A 31 -7.72 -1.06 -27.25
N LYS A 32 -7.43 -0.36 -28.35
CA LYS A 32 -6.68 -0.94 -29.49
C LYS A 32 -5.33 -1.51 -29.03
N ARG A 33 -4.58 -0.74 -28.22
CA ARG A 33 -3.31 -1.20 -27.66
C ARG A 33 -3.50 -2.38 -26.71
N LEU A 34 -4.51 -2.34 -25.83
CA LEU A 34 -4.80 -3.41 -24.88
C LEU A 34 -5.13 -4.72 -25.61
N LEU A 35 -6.04 -4.69 -26.59
CA LEU A 35 -6.47 -5.89 -27.31
C LEU A 35 -5.36 -6.48 -28.17
N ARG A 36 -4.51 -5.63 -28.77
CA ARG A 36 -3.35 -6.07 -29.56
C ARG A 36 -2.24 -6.70 -28.72
N VAL A 37 -1.88 -6.07 -27.59
CA VAL A 37 -0.78 -6.53 -26.74
C VAL A 37 -1.22 -7.66 -25.80
N GLY A 38 -2.45 -7.61 -25.30
CA GLY A 38 -2.99 -8.56 -24.34
C GLY A 38 -3.36 -9.92 -24.94
N GLY A 39 -3.53 -10.02 -26.27
CA GLY A 39 -3.84 -11.28 -26.97
C GLY A 39 -5.23 -11.84 -26.68
N ASP A 40 -5.50 -13.04 -27.20
CA ASP A 40 -6.75 -13.78 -27.01
C ASP A 40 -6.82 -14.35 -25.60
N THR A 41 -7.43 -13.57 -24.70
CA THR A 41 -7.81 -14.02 -23.37
C THR A 41 -9.34 -13.93 -23.25
N PRO A 42 -9.99 -14.76 -22.43
CA PRO A 42 -11.45 -14.73 -22.30
C PRO A 42 -12.01 -13.33 -22.01
N SER A 43 -11.34 -12.58 -21.11
CA SER A 43 -11.72 -11.21 -20.77
C SER A 43 -11.57 -10.25 -21.95
N ASN A 44 -10.50 -10.38 -22.75
CA ASN A 44 -10.29 -9.53 -23.92
C ASN A 44 -11.28 -9.86 -25.04
N SER A 45 -11.60 -11.14 -25.23
CA SER A 45 -12.57 -11.61 -26.22
C SER A 45 -13.99 -11.13 -25.91
N GLU A 46 -14.39 -11.14 -24.63
CA GLU A 46 -15.65 -10.53 -24.18
C GLU A 46 -15.68 -9.02 -24.39
N THR A 47 -14.58 -8.33 -24.03
CA THR A 47 -14.46 -6.88 -24.20
C THR A 47 -14.53 -6.50 -25.68
N LEU A 48 -13.85 -7.26 -26.53
CA LEU A 48 -13.85 -7.08 -27.98
C LEU A 48 -15.25 -7.29 -28.57
N ALA A 49 -15.93 -8.38 -28.20
CA ALA A 49 -17.30 -8.64 -28.67
C ALA A 49 -18.28 -7.55 -28.23
N TYR A 50 -18.19 -7.10 -26.98
CA TYR A 50 -19.01 -6.01 -26.46
C TYR A 50 -18.78 -4.71 -27.23
N GLU A 51 -17.54 -4.33 -27.47
CA GLU A 51 -17.21 -3.09 -28.15
C GLU A 51 -17.55 -3.12 -29.65
N LEU A 52 -17.38 -4.27 -30.31
CA LEU A 52 -17.85 -4.48 -31.68
C LEU A 52 -19.39 -4.44 -31.77
N SER A 53 -20.11 -4.99 -30.79
CA SER A 53 -21.58 -4.95 -30.76
C SER A 53 -22.12 -3.51 -30.68
N LYS A 54 -21.45 -2.63 -29.92
CA LYS A 54 -21.76 -1.20 -29.87
C LYS A 54 -21.59 -0.53 -31.23
N LEU A 55 -20.49 -0.82 -31.93
CA LEU A 55 -20.21 -0.25 -33.25
C LEU A 55 -21.23 -0.73 -34.29
N ALA A 56 -21.75 -1.95 -34.15
CA ALA A 56 -22.79 -2.50 -35.02
C ALA A 56 -24.23 -2.02 -34.67
N ALA A 57 -24.37 -1.19 -33.62
CA ALA A 57 -25.64 -0.78 -33.02
C ALA A 57 -26.56 -1.97 -32.67
N LEU A 58 -25.96 -3.12 -32.33
CA LEU A 58 -26.67 -4.32 -31.92
C LEU A 58 -26.89 -4.31 -30.40
N PRO A 59 -28.00 -4.85 -29.89
CA PRO A 59 -28.11 -5.12 -28.47
C PRO A 59 -26.94 -6.04 -28.04
N PRO A 60 -26.30 -5.79 -26.88
CA PRO A 60 -25.12 -6.53 -26.47
C PRO A 60 -25.42 -8.02 -26.41
N VAL A 61 -24.69 -8.80 -27.22
CA VAL A 61 -24.79 -10.26 -27.25
C VAL A 61 -24.25 -10.78 -25.93
N LYS A 62 -25.14 -11.22 -25.04
CA LYS A 62 -24.76 -11.92 -23.81
C LYS A 62 -24.03 -13.20 -24.20
N SER A 63 -22.71 -13.23 -24.01
CA SER A 63 -21.94 -14.47 -24.06
C SER A 63 -22.46 -15.43 -23.00
N ILE A 64 -22.86 -16.62 -23.41
CA ILE A 64 -23.13 -17.74 -22.51
C ILE A 64 -22.06 -18.79 -22.80
N PRO A 65 -21.27 -19.20 -21.80
CA PRO A 65 -20.72 -20.54 -21.80
C PRO A 65 -21.21 -21.35 -20.59
N ALA A 66 -21.92 -22.42 -20.92
CA ALA A 66 -21.92 -23.75 -20.30
C ALA A 66 -22.42 -24.00 -18.86
N SER A 67 -23.21 -25.09 -18.80
CA SER A 67 -23.28 -26.10 -17.73
C SER A 67 -24.40 -25.98 -16.68
N LYS A 68 -24.82 -27.17 -16.25
CA LYS A 68 -26.07 -27.54 -15.58
C LYS A 68 -26.28 -26.86 -14.22
N LYS A 69 -27.55 -26.55 -13.94
CA LYS A 69 -28.15 -26.17 -12.64
C LYS A 69 -27.49 -26.85 -11.43
N PRO A 70 -27.32 -26.09 -10.34
CA PRO A 70 -28.14 -26.35 -9.17
C PRO A 70 -28.95 -25.11 -8.73
N SER A 71 -29.91 -25.38 -7.84
CA SER A 71 -31.04 -24.54 -7.40
C SER A 71 -30.74 -23.06 -7.10
N PRO A 72 -31.74 -22.16 -7.26
CA PRO A 72 -31.61 -20.77 -6.84
C PRO A 72 -31.37 -20.68 -5.33
N PRO A 73 -30.33 -19.95 -4.87
CA PRO A 73 -30.25 -19.51 -3.48
C PRO A 73 -31.41 -18.53 -3.20
N PRO A 74 -31.85 -18.42 -1.93
CA PRO A 74 -32.92 -17.50 -1.55
C PRO A 74 -32.54 -16.08 -1.98
N LEU A 75 -33.56 -15.34 -2.44
CA LEU A 75 -33.47 -13.92 -2.77
C LEU A 75 -32.94 -13.16 -1.55
N VAL A 76 -31.61 -13.01 -1.48
CA VAL A 76 -30.98 -12.03 -0.61
C VAL A 76 -31.46 -10.69 -1.15
N GLN A 77 -32.31 -10.04 -0.35
CA GLN A 77 -32.69 -8.65 -0.56
C GLN A 77 -31.41 -7.88 -0.88
N LYS A 78 -31.34 -7.28 -2.06
CA LYS A 78 -30.33 -6.29 -2.38
C LYS A 78 -30.54 -5.16 -1.38
N VAL A 79 -29.83 -5.23 -0.26
CA VAL A 79 -29.68 -4.08 0.62
C VAL A 79 -28.97 -3.06 -0.27
N ASP A 80 -29.63 -1.92 -0.49
CA ASP A 80 -29.05 -0.72 -1.06
C ASP A 80 -27.88 -0.29 -0.17
N VAL A 81 -26.72 -0.91 -0.34
CA VAL A 81 -25.44 -0.48 0.25
C VAL A 81 -24.45 -0.41 -0.88
N GLN A 82 -24.60 0.60 -1.73
CA GLN A 82 -23.51 1.10 -2.55
C GLN A 82 -23.84 2.51 -3.06
N ILE A 83 -24.25 3.38 -2.14
CA ILE A 83 -23.70 4.73 -2.21
C ILE A 83 -22.20 4.52 -2.01
N ARG A 84 -21.45 4.53 -3.11
CA ARG A 84 -20.01 4.74 -3.11
C ARG A 84 -19.74 5.88 -2.14
N LEU A 85 -19.18 5.58 -0.96
CA LEU A 85 -18.53 6.55 -0.08
C LEU A 85 -17.25 7.03 -0.79
N GLU A 86 -17.40 7.60 -1.98
CA GLU A 86 -16.29 7.91 -2.89
C GLU A 86 -15.53 9.17 -2.49
N ASN A 87 -15.97 9.94 -1.48
CA ASN A 87 -15.40 11.26 -1.22
C ASN A 87 -15.31 11.62 0.28
N SER A 88 -14.79 10.74 1.13
CA SER A 88 -14.27 11.20 2.42
C SER A 88 -12.85 11.74 2.17
N PRO A 89 -12.57 13.03 2.44
CA PRO A 89 -11.24 13.59 2.25
C PRO A 89 -10.18 12.85 3.07
N GLU A 90 -10.57 12.26 4.21
CA GLU A 90 -9.71 11.43 5.05
C GLU A 90 -9.35 10.10 4.37
N ALA A 91 -10.30 9.45 3.71
CA ALA A 91 -10.05 8.22 2.96
C ALA A 91 -9.16 8.49 1.74
N ASP A 92 -9.35 9.61 1.05
CA ASP A 92 -8.50 10.01 -0.08
C ASP A 92 -7.06 10.33 0.38
N GLN A 93 -6.92 11.00 1.52
CA GLN A 93 -5.62 11.25 2.14
C GLN A 93 -4.93 9.92 2.48
N CYS A 94 -5.66 8.95 3.02
CA CYS A 94 -5.12 7.62 3.33
C CYS A 94 -4.66 6.89 2.06
N ARG A 95 -5.45 6.92 0.97
CA ARG A 95 -5.03 6.34 -0.33
C ARG A 95 -3.76 7.01 -0.85
N HIS A 96 -3.70 8.34 -0.79
CA HIS A 96 -2.55 9.09 -1.26
C HIS A 96 -1.28 8.75 -0.47
N ASP A 97 -1.40 8.64 0.85
CA ASP A 97 -0.31 8.27 1.74
C ASP A 97 0.22 6.86 1.46
N VAL A 98 -0.67 5.87 1.31
CA VAL A 98 -0.29 4.49 0.92
C VAL A 98 0.47 4.48 -0.41
N VAL A 99 -0.02 5.19 -1.43
CA VAL A 99 0.64 5.28 -2.74
C VAL A 99 2.00 5.98 -2.64
N SER A 100 2.12 7.01 -1.81
CA SER A 100 3.38 7.71 -1.57
C SER A 100 4.41 6.78 -0.93
N LYS A 101 4.04 6.07 0.15
CA LYS A 101 4.88 5.09 0.83
C LYS A 101 5.31 3.95 -0.08
N LEU A 102 4.40 3.45 -0.92
CA LEU A 102 4.68 2.43 -1.92
C LEU A 102 5.79 2.87 -2.89
N LYS A 103 5.71 4.10 -3.41
CA LYS A 103 6.74 4.66 -4.31
C LYS A 103 8.10 4.78 -3.62
N ILE A 104 8.12 5.19 -2.35
CA ILE A 104 9.37 5.27 -1.57
C ILE A 104 9.96 3.87 -1.38
N ARG A 105 9.15 2.89 -0.99
CA ARG A 105 9.57 1.50 -0.80
C ARG A 105 10.15 0.92 -2.08
N ASP A 106 9.47 1.09 -3.20
CA ASP A 106 9.91 0.55 -4.49
C ASP A 106 11.21 1.23 -4.97
N HIS A 107 11.35 2.55 -4.72
CA HIS A 107 12.60 3.26 -4.95
C HIS A 107 13.76 2.71 -4.10
N LEU A 108 13.51 2.44 -2.81
CA LEU A 108 14.52 1.83 -1.92
C LEU A 108 14.91 0.43 -2.40
N HIS A 109 13.94 -0.40 -2.80
CA HIS A 109 14.22 -1.71 -3.38
C HIS A 109 15.13 -1.63 -4.61
N ALA A 110 14.83 -0.71 -5.53
CA ALA A 110 15.65 -0.51 -6.72
C ALA A 110 17.07 -0.03 -6.37
N SER A 111 17.20 0.85 -5.38
CA SER A 111 18.49 1.43 -4.99
C SER A 111 19.38 0.47 -4.17
N LEU A 112 18.83 -0.55 -3.50
CA LEU A 112 19.61 -1.54 -2.71
C LEU A 112 20.77 -2.16 -3.50
N SER A 113 20.58 -2.40 -4.80
CA SER A 113 21.60 -2.97 -5.70
C SER A 113 22.76 -2.01 -6.00
N LEU A 114 22.52 -0.70 -5.87
CA LEU A 114 23.48 0.37 -6.17
C LEU A 114 24.25 0.83 -4.93
N VAL A 115 23.75 0.51 -3.73
CA VAL A 115 24.37 0.90 -2.46
C VAL A 115 25.65 0.09 -2.20
N ARG A 116 26.76 0.82 -2.08
CA ARG A 116 28.11 0.24 -1.89
C ARG A 116 28.41 -0.13 -0.45
N SER A 117 27.89 0.63 0.51
CA SER A 117 28.13 0.40 1.93
C SER A 117 27.11 -0.59 2.50
N GLU A 118 27.61 -1.61 3.21
CA GLU A 118 26.75 -2.58 3.89
C GLU A 118 25.87 -1.91 4.95
N GLN A 119 26.38 -0.88 5.64
CA GLN A 119 25.63 -0.14 6.65
C GLN A 119 24.44 0.62 6.02
N GLU A 120 24.65 1.29 4.89
CA GLU A 120 23.58 1.99 4.16
C GLU A 120 22.55 1.00 3.61
N ARG A 121 23.00 -0.16 3.13
CA ARG A 121 22.13 -1.24 2.67
C ARG A 121 21.24 -1.78 3.80
N CYS A 122 21.83 -1.98 4.98
CA CYS A 122 21.11 -2.40 6.18
C CYS A 122 20.05 -1.36 6.59
N GLN A 123 20.41 -0.06 6.59
CA GLN A 123 19.46 1.01 6.89
C GLN A 123 18.30 1.08 5.89
N ALA A 124 18.59 0.97 4.59
CA ALA A 124 17.56 0.91 3.55
C ALA A 124 16.64 -0.31 3.72
N ALA A 125 17.19 -1.48 4.06
CA ALA A 125 16.40 -2.68 4.33
C ALA A 125 15.47 -2.50 5.54
N LEU A 126 15.94 -1.88 6.63
CA LEU A 126 15.10 -1.57 7.79
C LEU A 126 13.98 -0.58 7.44
N GLN A 127 14.28 0.44 6.63
CA GLN A 127 13.25 1.39 6.16
C GLN A 127 12.19 0.72 5.29
N ILE A 128 12.58 -0.22 4.43
CA ILE A 128 11.64 -1.00 3.62
C ILE A 128 10.68 -1.80 4.51
N LEU A 129 11.18 -2.42 5.59
CA LEU A 129 10.33 -3.17 6.53
C LEU A 129 9.31 -2.24 7.18
N VAL A 130 9.75 -1.10 7.72
CA VAL A 130 8.86 -0.10 8.34
C VAL A 130 7.80 0.40 7.34
N LEU A 131 8.19 0.70 6.10
CA LEU A 131 7.24 1.13 5.07
C LEU A 131 6.26 0.03 4.69
N SER A 132 6.67 -1.23 4.72
CA SER A 132 5.79 -2.37 4.42
C SER A 132 4.70 -2.50 5.49
N ASP A 133 5.08 -2.45 6.76
CA ASP A 133 4.13 -2.47 7.88
C ASP A 133 3.11 -1.31 7.78
N GLN A 134 3.58 -0.11 7.44
CA GLN A 134 2.73 1.07 7.27
C GLN A 134 1.79 0.98 6.05
N ILE A 135 2.22 0.35 4.97
CA ILE A 135 1.39 0.12 3.78
C ILE A 135 0.27 -0.88 4.12
N ASP A 136 0.61 -1.97 4.80
CA ASP A 136 -0.36 -3.00 5.21
C ASP A 136 -1.39 -2.43 6.20
N GLU A 137 -0.95 -1.60 7.14
CA GLU A 137 -1.85 -0.86 8.03
C GLU A 137 -2.78 0.08 7.24
N GLY A 138 -2.25 0.83 6.28
CA GLY A 138 -3.04 1.72 5.43
C GLY A 138 -4.11 0.97 4.64
N TYR A 139 -3.77 -0.18 4.05
CA TYR A 139 -4.74 -1.03 3.37
C TYR A 139 -5.78 -1.62 4.32
N THR A 140 -5.39 -2.03 5.53
CA THR A 140 -6.31 -2.53 6.55
C THR A 140 -7.33 -1.44 6.94
N ARG A 141 -6.89 -0.18 7.06
CA ARG A 141 -7.78 0.96 7.35
C ARG A 141 -8.75 1.23 6.20
N LEU A 142 -8.26 1.17 4.96
CA LEU A 142 -9.10 1.34 3.77
C LEU A 142 -10.12 0.21 3.63
N ASP A 143 -9.74 -1.02 3.93
CA ASP A 143 -10.65 -2.17 3.90
C ASP A 143 -11.75 -2.06 4.97
N HIS A 144 -11.38 -1.63 6.18
CA HIS A 144 -12.33 -1.30 7.23
C HIS A 144 -13.30 -0.18 6.80
N PHE A 145 -12.79 0.89 6.17
CA PHE A 145 -13.63 1.96 5.64
C PHE A 145 -14.60 1.44 4.57
N ASN A 146 -14.14 0.59 3.65
CA ASN A 146 -14.99 0.00 2.62
C ASN A 146 -16.09 -0.89 3.22
N THR A 147 -15.81 -1.57 4.33
CA THR A 147 -16.72 -2.51 4.99
C THR A 147 -17.72 -1.80 5.92
N HIS A 148 -17.28 -0.81 6.68
CA HIS A 148 -18.05 -0.18 7.75
C HIS A 148 -18.45 1.28 7.47
N GLY A 149 -17.89 1.90 6.43
CA GLY A 149 -18.11 3.30 6.08
C GLY A 149 -17.41 4.31 7.02
N ILE A 150 -16.57 3.84 7.94
CA ILE A 150 -15.88 4.66 8.94
C ILE A 150 -14.39 4.32 8.90
N LEU A 151 -13.54 5.36 8.83
CA LEU A 151 -12.09 5.21 8.83
C LEU A 151 -11.64 5.03 10.29
N PRO A 152 -10.94 3.93 10.64
CA PRO A 152 -10.36 3.79 11.97
C PRO A 152 -9.43 4.97 12.26
N ALA A 153 -9.46 5.44 13.51
CA ALA A 153 -8.45 6.34 14.01
C ALA A 153 -7.07 5.76 13.68
N GLU A 154 -6.13 6.62 13.30
CA GLU A 154 -4.74 6.19 13.23
C GLU A 154 -4.42 5.57 14.58
N LYS A 155 -3.90 4.35 14.59
CA LYS A 155 -3.16 3.90 15.76
C LYS A 155 -2.08 4.95 15.86
N ASP A 156 -2.17 5.79 16.89
CA ASP A 156 -1.13 6.76 17.16
C ASP A 156 0.16 5.96 17.06
N ASN A 157 0.95 6.23 16.03
CA ASN A 157 2.27 5.69 15.93
C ASN A 157 2.94 6.29 17.14
N ILE A 158 2.90 5.59 18.27
CA ILE A 158 3.34 6.06 19.56
C ILE A 158 4.77 6.49 19.29
N VAL A 159 4.95 7.80 19.12
CA VAL A 159 6.26 8.39 18.93
C VAL A 159 6.95 7.99 20.22
N PRO A 160 8.04 7.20 20.16
CA PRO A 160 8.71 6.74 21.37
C PRO A 160 9.32 7.96 22.05
N GLY A 161 8.54 8.57 22.94
CA GLY A 161 8.76 9.91 23.48
C GLY A 161 7.70 10.38 24.48
N SER A 162 6.46 9.84 24.44
CA SER A 162 5.55 9.96 25.58
C SER A 162 5.79 8.79 26.52
N THR A 163 6.49 9.02 27.64
CA THR A 163 6.81 8.01 28.65
C THR A 163 5.57 7.42 29.35
N GLY A 164 4.39 8.00 29.13
CA GLY A 164 3.15 7.62 29.83
C GLY A 164 2.54 6.28 29.43
N GLU A 165 2.84 5.72 28.24
CA GLU A 165 2.13 4.54 27.72
C GLU A 165 3.06 3.51 27.06
N LEU A 166 4.30 3.39 27.53
CA LEU A 166 5.20 2.36 27.02
C LEU A 166 4.86 1.00 27.64
N THR A 167 4.61 0.01 26.79
CA THR A 167 4.49 -1.39 27.22
C THR A 167 5.82 -1.85 27.86
N PRO A 168 5.81 -2.86 28.76
CA PRO A 168 7.02 -3.38 29.39
C PRO A 168 8.13 -3.73 28.39
N PHE A 169 7.76 -4.35 27.26
CA PHE A 169 8.70 -4.66 26.18
C PHE A 169 9.35 -3.41 25.57
N GLN A 170 8.55 -2.37 25.30
CA GLN A 170 9.04 -1.10 24.77
C GLN A 170 9.95 -0.37 25.77
N LEU A 171 9.67 -0.47 27.08
CA LEU A 171 10.54 0.07 28.13
C LEU A 171 11.93 -0.57 28.06
N PHE A 172 12.03 -1.90 27.97
CA PHE A 172 13.32 -2.60 27.82
C PHE A 172 14.05 -2.22 26.52
N GLN A 173 13.33 -2.07 25.41
CA GLN A 173 13.92 -1.66 24.14
C GLN A 173 14.45 -0.21 24.20
N ARG A 174 13.69 0.69 24.83
CA ARG A 174 14.10 2.08 25.05
C ARG A 174 15.31 2.14 25.97
N GLN A 175 15.33 1.38 27.06
CA GLN A 175 16.48 1.27 27.97
C GLN A 175 17.77 0.89 27.24
N LYS A 176 17.74 -0.13 26.37
CA LYS A 176 18.89 -0.55 25.56
C LYS A 176 19.38 0.57 24.63
N THR A 177 18.45 1.28 24.01
CA THR A 177 18.74 2.41 23.11
C THR A 177 19.41 3.56 23.88
N LEU A 178 18.88 3.92 25.05
CA LEU A 178 19.41 4.98 25.90
C LEU A 178 20.81 4.65 26.42
N ARG A 179 21.08 3.41 26.86
CA ARG A 179 22.43 2.97 27.23
C ARG A 179 23.44 3.15 26.10
N THR A 180 23.02 2.86 24.86
CA THR A 180 23.86 3.07 23.67
C THR A 180 24.18 4.55 23.47
N TYR A 181 23.19 5.43 23.62
CA TYR A 181 23.41 6.87 23.51
C TYR A 181 24.29 7.43 24.61
N VAL A 182 24.07 7.03 25.87
CA VAL A 182 24.93 7.43 27.00
C VAL A 182 26.39 7.08 26.70
N SER A 183 26.68 5.82 26.36
CA SER A 183 28.05 5.38 26.02
C SER A 183 28.63 6.13 24.82
N ARG A 184 27.81 6.40 23.79
CA ARG A 184 28.23 7.16 22.61
C ARG A 184 28.62 8.59 22.97
N TYR A 185 27.80 9.31 23.75
CA TYR A 185 28.07 10.70 24.10
C TYR A 185 29.23 10.83 25.09
N GLU A 186 29.41 9.90 26.02
CA GLU A 186 30.62 9.83 26.85
C GLU A 186 31.89 9.69 26.00
N ARG A 187 31.86 8.81 25.00
CA ARG A 187 32.97 8.65 24.07
C ARG A 187 33.22 9.94 23.28
N LEU A 188 32.16 10.55 22.73
CA LEU A 188 32.27 11.78 21.96
C LEU A 188 32.83 12.94 22.79
N ILE A 189 32.47 13.04 24.08
CA ILE A 189 33.03 14.05 24.99
C ILE A 189 34.53 13.83 25.18
N LYS A 190 34.97 12.57 25.36
CA LYS A 190 36.38 12.22 25.53
C LYS A 190 37.21 12.47 24.27
N THR A 191 36.65 12.22 23.08
CA THR A 191 37.39 12.31 21.81
C THR A 191 37.31 13.69 21.14
N SER A 192 36.38 14.54 21.53
CA SER A 192 36.19 15.86 20.90
C SER A 192 37.27 16.84 21.32
N LYS A 193 37.79 17.61 20.36
CA LYS A 193 38.76 18.70 20.60
C LYS A 193 38.11 20.08 20.77
N SER A 194 36.89 20.24 20.26
CA SER A 194 36.15 21.51 20.30
C SER A 194 35.33 21.65 21.58
N LEU A 195 35.56 22.73 22.33
CA LEU A 195 34.82 23.05 23.56
C LEU A 195 33.31 23.20 23.32
N LYS A 196 32.91 23.79 22.19
CA LYS A 196 31.50 23.95 21.82
C LYS A 196 30.83 22.59 21.59
N THR A 197 31.53 21.68 20.93
CA THR A 197 31.04 20.31 20.69
C THR A 197 30.96 19.51 21.98
N ILE A 198 31.95 19.66 22.88
CA ILE A 198 31.94 19.04 24.21
C ILE A 198 30.73 19.51 25.01
N ALA A 199 30.45 20.82 25.05
CA ALA A 199 29.31 21.38 25.76
C ALA A 199 27.98 20.82 25.26
N LYS A 200 27.77 20.81 23.93
CA LYS A 200 26.57 20.22 23.32
C LYS A 200 26.44 18.72 23.60
N ASN A 201 27.54 17.97 23.56
CA ASN A 201 27.52 16.54 23.84
C ASN A 201 27.23 16.26 25.32
N ARG A 202 27.70 17.12 26.24
CA ARG A 202 27.35 17.04 27.67
C ARG A 202 25.87 17.27 27.93
N GLU A 203 25.27 18.26 27.27
CA GLU A 203 23.83 18.53 27.38
C GLU A 203 23.01 17.31 26.93
N ASN A 204 23.37 16.71 25.79
CA ASN A 204 22.74 15.49 25.32
C ASN A 204 22.96 14.31 26.27
N LEU A 205 24.16 14.17 26.83
CA LEU A 205 24.46 13.13 27.82
C LEU A 205 23.53 13.23 29.03
N VAL A 206 23.40 14.43 29.62
CA VAL A 206 22.52 14.67 30.76
C VAL A 206 21.07 14.36 30.41
N LYS A 207 20.60 14.81 29.24
CA LYS A 207 19.24 14.51 28.76
C LYS A 207 18.97 12.99 28.72
N TYR A 208 19.86 12.21 28.11
CA TYR A 208 19.66 10.76 28.00
C TYR A 208 19.86 10.02 29.32
N GLN A 209 20.66 10.54 30.24
CA GLN A 209 20.80 9.99 31.59
C GLN A 209 19.50 10.15 32.39
N ILE A 210 18.92 11.35 32.39
CA ILE A 210 17.63 11.62 33.05
C ILE A 210 16.54 10.68 32.51
N GLU A 211 16.45 10.55 31.18
CA GLU A 211 15.46 9.66 30.55
C GLU A 211 15.73 8.19 30.89
N LEU A 212 16.98 7.76 30.96
CA LEU A 212 17.35 6.39 31.33
C LEU A 212 16.94 6.07 32.77
N ASP A 213 17.11 7.03 33.69
CA ASP A 213 16.71 6.88 35.08
C ASP A 213 15.18 6.81 35.22
N GLU A 214 14.45 7.61 34.46
CA GLU A 214 12.98 7.54 34.39
C GLU A 214 12.50 6.18 33.88
N ILE A 215 13.08 5.68 32.78
CA ILE A 215 12.75 4.35 32.24
C ILE A 215 13.10 3.23 33.24
N ASN A 216 14.24 3.32 33.93
CA ASN A 216 14.61 2.35 34.96
C ASN A 216 13.59 2.35 36.12
N ARG A 217 13.09 3.53 36.52
CA ARG A 217 12.04 3.65 37.52
C ARG A 217 10.76 2.95 37.06
N LEU A 218 10.29 3.23 35.84
CA LEU A 218 9.10 2.61 35.26
C LEU A 218 9.22 1.09 35.13
N ILE A 219 10.38 0.58 34.73
CA ILE A 219 10.64 -0.87 34.67
C ILE A 219 10.51 -1.49 36.06
N ASN A 220 11.12 -0.88 37.08
CA ASN A 220 11.05 -1.40 38.46
C ASN A 220 9.62 -1.40 39.01
N GLU A 221 8.83 -0.37 38.71
CA GLU A 221 7.41 -0.29 39.08
C GLU A 221 6.59 -1.39 38.39
N SER A 222 6.83 -1.65 37.10
CA SER A 222 6.10 -2.68 36.33
C SER A 222 6.36 -4.13 36.75
N VAL A 223 7.46 -4.40 37.45
CA VAL A 223 7.83 -5.75 37.91
C VAL A 223 7.19 -6.10 39.27
N GLN A 224 6.69 -5.10 40.00
CA GLN A 224 6.08 -5.29 41.33
C GLN A 224 4.57 -5.53 41.30
N THR A 225 3.89 -5.18 40.20
CA THR A 225 2.47 -5.47 39.91
C THR A 225 2.31 -6.81 39.22
#